data_AF-A0A930XGC8-F1
#
_entry.id   AF-A0A930XGC8-F1
#
_cell.length_a   1.000
_cell.length_b   1.000
_cell.length_c   1.000
_cell.angle_alpha   90.00
_cell.angle_beta   90.00
_cell.angle_gamma   90.00
#
_symmetry.space_group_name_H-M   'P 1'
#
loop_
_entity.id
_entity.type
_entity.pdbx_description
1 polymer ?
#
loop_
_entity_poly.entity_id
_entity_poly.type
_entity_poly.pdbx_seq_one_letter_code
_entity_poly.pdbx_strand_id
1 'polypeptide(L)'
;MNEPAWRGGIGVSILIALVALPFAENSPAVASDPPAFTSFADWCTNLEHLPREQRRTVAAMLNQAQTSECELASQRLTQTRILNLSSRELTQLEPLQSLPQLRQLDLSNNRIRDLSPLQHLPNVSLLNLSRNRLEDLTPLQGLSQLTVLDLSHNRIRELTGLASLSRLTQLNLQHNEVTDITPLQSLSMLSTLDLSHNRITDTTALQGLGNLRVLGLSHNRITDITPLQGLSQLSSLGLGHNQIIDITPLQSLTTLTALNVMDNQLTDLNPIQGLSQLVVLGLDGNQISSLSPLQPLVNLDTLGLSRNRVADVSPLQGLSNLAALDLSRNEVTDISPLRTLSNLQFLNLQDNPLADPTCPVEAAVCEF
;
A
#
# COMPACT_ATOMS: atom_id res chain seq x y z
N MET A 1 -44.13 11.66 -17.67
CA MET A 1 -44.93 11.36 -16.47
C MET A 1 -45.71 10.09 -16.75
N ASN A 2 -45.67 9.17 -15.77
CA ASN A 2 -46.48 7.97 -15.59
C ASN A 2 -46.11 6.70 -16.36
N GLU A 3 -45.40 5.81 -15.67
CA GLU A 3 -45.62 4.36 -15.72
C GLU A 3 -47.06 3.99 -15.28
N PRO A 4 -47.51 2.73 -15.50
CA PRO A 4 -47.46 1.79 -14.36
C PRO A 4 -47.17 0.30 -14.72
N ALA A 5 -46.38 -0.33 -13.84
CA ALA A 5 -46.69 -1.54 -13.03
C ALA A 5 -46.97 -2.96 -13.63
N TRP A 6 -46.03 -3.87 -13.36
CA TRP A 6 -46.16 -5.15 -12.59
C TRP A 6 -47.08 -6.33 -13.06
N ARG A 7 -46.48 -7.53 -13.29
CA ARG A 7 -46.43 -8.74 -12.41
C ARG A 7 -46.70 -10.11 -13.08
N GLY A 8 -45.88 -11.11 -12.67
CA GLY A 8 -46.17 -12.56 -12.55
C GLY A 8 -46.01 -13.40 -13.82
N GLY A 9 -45.46 -14.62 -13.85
CA GLY A 9 -44.96 -15.56 -12.85
C GLY A 9 -45.20 -17.02 -13.31
N ILE A 10 -44.15 -17.86 -13.20
CA ILE A 10 -44.15 -19.32 -12.90
C ILE A 10 -44.45 -20.36 -14.01
N GLY A 11 -43.58 -21.39 -14.11
CA GLY A 11 -43.95 -22.81 -14.40
C GLY A 11 -43.30 -23.46 -15.64
N VAL A 12 -42.15 -24.15 -15.55
CA VAL A 12 -41.93 -25.63 -15.38
C VAL A 12 -42.39 -26.49 -16.59
N SER A 13 -41.47 -26.91 -17.47
CA SER A 13 -40.90 -28.28 -17.69
C SER A 13 -41.88 -29.34 -18.27
N ILE A 14 -41.60 -30.10 -19.35
CA ILE A 14 -40.90 -31.41 -19.38
C ILE A 14 -40.98 -32.06 -20.81
N LEU A 15 -39.84 -32.62 -21.24
CA LEU A 15 -39.49 -33.84 -22.04
C LEU A 15 -40.19 -34.35 -23.34
N ILE A 16 -39.30 -34.60 -24.34
CA ILE A 16 -38.95 -35.86 -25.09
C ILE A 16 -39.93 -36.53 -26.09
N ALA A 17 -39.43 -36.78 -27.33
CA ALA A 17 -39.31 -38.11 -28.00
C ALA A 17 -38.98 -37.97 -29.53
N LEU A 18 -37.82 -38.47 -30.02
CA LEU A 18 -37.60 -39.69 -30.86
C LEU A 18 -38.00 -39.52 -32.36
N VAL A 19 -37.27 -39.85 -33.46
CA VAL A 19 -36.27 -40.88 -33.83
C VAL A 19 -35.57 -40.53 -35.19
N ALA A 20 -34.33 -41.01 -35.33
CA ALA A 20 -33.40 -41.27 -36.48
C ALA A 20 -33.99 -41.55 -37.89
N LEU A 21 -33.33 -41.49 -39.08
CA LEU A 21 -31.96 -41.30 -39.68
C LEU A 21 -32.18 -41.30 -41.25
N PRO A 22 -31.20 -41.32 -42.19
CA PRO A 22 -29.78 -40.92 -42.23
C PRO A 22 -29.42 -40.00 -43.43
N PHE A 23 -28.30 -39.27 -43.42
CA PHE A 23 -27.51 -39.00 -44.64
C PHE A 23 -26.03 -38.77 -44.28
N ALA A 24 -25.17 -39.23 -45.18
CA ALA A 24 -23.75 -39.45 -45.02
C ALA A 24 -22.88 -38.19 -45.24
N GLU A 25 -21.68 -38.25 -44.67
CA GLU A 25 -20.42 -37.63 -45.09
C GLU A 25 -20.31 -36.09 -45.15
N ASN A 26 -19.76 -35.52 -44.08
CA ASN A 26 -18.46 -34.86 -44.14
C ASN A 26 -17.95 -34.61 -42.71
N SER A 27 -16.89 -35.31 -42.32
CA SER A 27 -16.19 -34.99 -41.07
C SER A 27 -15.36 -33.72 -41.28
N PRO A 28 -15.58 -32.62 -40.54
CA PRO A 28 -14.54 -31.62 -40.43
C PRO A 28 -13.40 -32.25 -39.64
N ALA A 29 -12.17 -32.08 -40.13
CA ALA A 29 -10.97 -32.41 -39.39
C ALA A 29 -11.12 -31.86 -37.96
N VAL A 30 -10.97 -32.74 -36.98
CA VAL A 30 -10.76 -32.36 -35.58
C VAL A 30 -9.57 -31.41 -35.60
N ALA A 31 -9.82 -30.12 -35.35
CA ALA A 31 -8.76 -29.19 -35.02
C ALA A 31 -8.09 -29.77 -33.78
N SER A 32 -6.90 -30.35 -33.96
CA SER A 32 -6.04 -30.75 -32.86
C SER A 32 -5.91 -29.54 -31.94
N ASP A 33 -6.19 -29.72 -30.65
CA ASP A 33 -5.93 -28.70 -29.63
C ASP A 33 -4.55 -28.07 -29.89
N PRO A 34 -4.42 -26.73 -29.82
CA PRO A 34 -3.11 -26.11 -29.98
C PRO A 34 -2.14 -26.75 -28.97
N PRO A 35 -0.88 -27.01 -29.36
CA PRO A 35 0.07 -27.69 -28.49
C PRO A 35 0.13 -26.96 -27.15
N ALA A 36 -0.10 -27.68 -26.05
CA ALA A 36 0.08 -27.14 -24.72
C ALA A 36 1.52 -26.64 -24.61
N PHE A 37 1.71 -25.33 -24.44
CA PHE A 37 3.04 -24.76 -24.26
C PHE A 37 3.57 -25.17 -22.88
N THR A 38 4.43 -26.20 -22.85
CA THR A 38 4.93 -26.80 -21.60
C THR A 38 6.25 -26.21 -21.14
N SER A 39 7.01 -25.61 -22.05
CA SER A 39 8.31 -25.01 -21.78
C SER A 39 8.42 -23.60 -22.38
N PHE A 40 9.40 -22.81 -21.92
CA PHE A 40 9.69 -21.52 -22.53
C PHE A 40 10.15 -21.66 -23.99
N ALA A 41 10.86 -22.75 -24.32
CA ALA A 41 11.29 -23.03 -25.69
C ALA A 41 10.09 -23.18 -26.64
N ASP A 42 8.98 -23.77 -26.18
CA ASP A 42 7.75 -23.90 -26.97
C ASP A 42 7.19 -22.52 -27.32
N TRP A 43 7.10 -21.62 -26.33
CA TRP A 43 6.64 -20.24 -26.52
C TRP A 43 7.54 -19.46 -27.49
N CYS A 44 8.86 -19.59 -27.32
CA CYS A 44 9.84 -18.89 -28.15
C CYS A 44 9.88 -19.40 -29.59
N THR A 45 9.80 -20.71 -29.81
CA THR A 45 9.85 -21.31 -31.15
C THR A 45 8.61 -20.98 -31.96
N ASN A 46 7.47 -20.78 -31.31
CA ASN A 46 6.21 -20.41 -31.95
C ASN A 46 5.94 -18.90 -31.97
N LEU A 47 6.96 -18.06 -31.72
CA LEU A 47 6.81 -16.62 -31.51
C LEU A 47 5.95 -15.95 -32.58
N GLU A 48 6.13 -16.28 -33.87
CA GLU A 48 5.40 -15.65 -34.99
C GLU A 48 3.89 -15.90 -34.98
N HIS A 49 3.45 -17.01 -34.36
CA HIS A 49 2.05 -17.40 -34.27
C HIS A 49 1.37 -16.84 -33.01
N LEU A 50 2.13 -16.25 -32.09
CA LEU A 50 1.60 -15.70 -30.85
C LEU A 50 0.96 -14.32 -31.08
N PRO A 51 -0.16 -14.03 -30.38
CA PRO A 51 -0.66 -12.68 -30.18
C PRO A 51 0.46 -11.70 -29.80
N ARG A 52 0.34 -10.46 -30.29
CA ARG A 52 1.36 -9.41 -30.08
C ARG A 52 1.73 -9.24 -28.60
N GLU A 53 0.75 -9.31 -27.72
CA GLU A 53 0.96 -9.13 -26.28
C GLU A 53 1.74 -10.29 -25.65
N GLN A 54 1.47 -11.53 -26.05
CA GLN A 54 2.25 -12.69 -25.60
C GLN A 54 3.68 -12.64 -26.16
N ARG A 55 3.86 -12.21 -27.42
CA ARG A 55 5.19 -11.98 -28.01
C ARG A 55 6.04 -10.99 -27.20
N ARG A 56 5.43 -9.93 -26.66
CA ARG A 56 6.13 -8.95 -25.81
C ARG A 56 6.70 -9.61 -24.56
N THR A 57 5.93 -10.48 -23.92
CA THR A 57 6.36 -11.22 -22.74
C THR A 57 7.50 -12.19 -23.06
N VAL A 58 7.37 -12.95 -24.15
CA VAL A 58 8.45 -13.84 -24.63
C VAL A 58 9.72 -13.04 -24.95
N ALA A 59 9.61 -11.91 -25.65
CA ALA A 59 10.75 -11.04 -25.95
C ALA A 59 11.40 -10.47 -24.68
N ALA A 60 10.61 -10.08 -23.68
CA ALA A 60 11.12 -9.61 -22.40
C ALA A 60 11.88 -10.71 -21.65
N MET A 61 11.41 -11.95 -21.72
CA MET A 61 12.09 -13.12 -21.13
C MET A 61 13.37 -13.50 -21.89
N LEU A 62 13.39 -13.40 -23.23
CA LEU A 62 14.61 -13.56 -24.03
C LEU A 62 15.68 -12.52 -23.66
N ASN A 63 15.27 -11.26 -23.48
CA ASN A 63 16.16 -10.20 -23.01
C ASN A 63 16.74 -10.52 -21.63
N GLN A 64 15.93 -11.05 -20.72
CA GLN A 64 16.41 -11.49 -19.41
C GLN A 64 17.40 -12.66 -19.53
N ALA A 65 17.12 -13.61 -20.42
CA ALA A 65 17.99 -14.74 -20.67
C ALA A 65 19.26 -14.37 -21.44
N GLN A 66 19.36 -13.13 -21.96
CA GLN A 66 20.49 -12.61 -22.74
C GLN A 66 20.84 -13.50 -23.94
N THR A 67 19.82 -13.98 -24.65
CA THR A 67 20.00 -14.78 -25.86
C THR A 67 18.72 -14.75 -26.71
N SER A 68 18.87 -14.94 -28.01
CA SER A 68 17.78 -15.16 -28.97
C SER A 68 17.53 -16.65 -29.24
N GLU A 69 18.40 -17.54 -28.76
CA GLU A 69 18.26 -18.99 -28.94
C GLU A 69 17.25 -19.57 -27.94
N CYS A 70 16.12 -20.10 -28.43
CA CYS A 70 15.01 -20.53 -27.60
C CYS A 70 15.38 -21.61 -26.56
N GLU A 71 16.15 -22.62 -26.96
CA GLU A 71 16.58 -23.69 -26.05
C GLU A 71 17.54 -23.19 -24.97
N LEU A 72 18.54 -22.39 -25.35
CA LEU A 72 19.48 -21.80 -24.40
C LEU A 72 18.75 -20.84 -23.44
N ALA A 73 17.79 -20.06 -23.93
CA ALA A 73 16.96 -19.21 -23.09
C ALA A 73 16.14 -20.03 -22.09
N SER A 74 15.49 -21.10 -22.56
CA SER A 74 14.71 -22.01 -21.71
C SER A 74 15.58 -22.64 -20.61
N GLN A 75 16.80 -23.09 -20.95
CA GLN A 75 17.75 -23.63 -19.98
C GLN A 75 18.16 -22.60 -18.92
N ARG A 76 18.45 -21.35 -19.33
CA ARG A 76 18.84 -20.28 -18.40
C ARG A 76 17.68 -19.86 -17.48
N LEU A 77 16.48 -19.71 -18.06
CA LEU A 77 15.30 -19.27 -17.31
C LEU A 77 14.82 -20.33 -16.31
N THR A 78 14.90 -21.63 -16.65
CA THR A 78 14.56 -22.72 -15.72
C THR A 78 15.51 -22.83 -14.51
N GLN A 79 16.72 -22.29 -14.60
CA GLN A 79 17.65 -22.18 -13.47
C GLN A 79 17.46 -20.89 -12.66
N THR A 80 16.68 -19.93 -13.18
CA THR A 80 16.49 -18.63 -12.57
C THR A 80 15.46 -18.70 -11.43
N ARG A 81 15.80 -18.08 -10.29
CA ARG A 81 14.90 -17.93 -9.12
C ARG A 81 14.36 -16.51 -8.97
N ILE A 82 15.03 -15.53 -9.57
CA ILE A 82 14.71 -14.10 -9.49
C ILE A 82 14.54 -13.60 -10.92
N LEU A 83 13.34 -13.15 -11.26
CA LEU A 83 13.00 -12.66 -12.59
C LEU A 83 12.47 -11.23 -12.51
N ASN A 84 13.11 -10.30 -13.22
CA ASN A 84 12.65 -8.92 -13.35
C ASN A 84 12.13 -8.66 -14.77
N LEU A 85 10.85 -8.35 -14.86
CA LEU A 85 10.14 -7.97 -16.08
C LEU A 85 9.40 -6.63 -15.89
N SER A 86 9.90 -5.78 -15.00
CA SER A 86 9.34 -4.45 -14.74
C SER A 86 9.51 -3.51 -15.93
N SER A 87 8.58 -2.55 -16.07
CA SER A 87 8.68 -1.47 -17.07
C SER A 87 8.76 -1.94 -18.53
N ARG A 88 7.99 -2.97 -18.90
CA ARG A 88 8.00 -3.57 -20.26
C ARG A 88 6.66 -3.48 -21.00
N GLU A 89 5.70 -2.73 -20.46
CA GLU A 89 4.33 -2.62 -20.98
C GLU A 89 3.61 -3.97 -21.12
N LEU A 90 3.91 -4.95 -20.27
CA LEU A 90 3.31 -6.27 -20.34
C LEU A 90 1.82 -6.22 -20.01
N THR A 91 1.03 -7.03 -20.71
CA THR A 91 -0.40 -7.21 -20.45
C THR A 91 -0.78 -8.68 -20.25
N GLN A 92 -0.04 -9.60 -20.88
CA GLN A 92 -0.27 -11.04 -20.91
C GLN A 92 0.90 -11.80 -20.26
N LEU A 93 0.63 -12.79 -19.42
CA LEU A 93 1.61 -13.42 -18.53
C LEU A 93 1.74 -14.95 -18.71
N GLU A 94 1.00 -15.54 -19.64
CA GLU A 94 0.95 -16.98 -19.90
C GLU A 94 2.33 -17.63 -20.10
N PRO A 95 3.31 -16.99 -20.77
CA PRO A 95 4.66 -17.56 -20.88
C PRO A 95 5.34 -17.84 -19.53
N LEU A 96 4.98 -17.12 -18.46
CA LEU A 96 5.55 -17.32 -17.12
C LEU A 96 5.16 -18.67 -16.51
N GLN A 97 4.08 -19.30 -16.95
CA GLN A 97 3.64 -20.60 -16.45
C GLN A 97 4.72 -21.70 -16.63
N SER A 98 5.65 -21.50 -17.57
CA SER A 98 6.79 -22.38 -17.81
C SER A 98 7.90 -22.29 -16.75
N LEU A 99 7.80 -21.39 -15.76
CA LEU A 99 8.84 -21.13 -14.76
C LEU A 99 8.38 -21.35 -13.29
N PRO A 100 7.82 -22.51 -12.93
CA PRO A 100 7.26 -22.77 -11.60
C PRO A 100 8.29 -22.74 -10.44
N GLN A 101 9.58 -22.70 -10.76
CA GLN A 101 10.68 -22.64 -9.80
C GLN A 101 10.94 -21.23 -9.23
N LEU A 102 10.33 -20.18 -9.79
CA LEU A 102 10.56 -18.79 -9.38
C LEU A 102 10.26 -18.57 -7.89
N ARG A 103 11.09 -17.73 -7.26
CA ARG A 103 10.97 -17.30 -5.86
C ARG A 103 10.71 -15.81 -5.73
N GLN A 104 11.32 -15.02 -6.60
CA GLN A 104 11.12 -13.58 -6.65
C GLN A 104 10.75 -13.15 -8.06
N LEU A 105 9.69 -12.36 -8.18
CA LEU A 105 9.17 -11.91 -9.45
C LEU A 105 8.81 -10.42 -9.36
N ASP A 106 9.44 -9.62 -10.19
CA ASP A 106 9.12 -8.21 -10.35
C ASP A 106 8.42 -8.00 -11.70
N LEU A 107 7.14 -7.63 -11.62
CA LEU A 107 6.25 -7.31 -12.72
C LEU A 107 5.74 -5.86 -12.62
N SER A 108 6.43 -5.01 -11.85
CA SER A 108 6.02 -3.64 -11.61
C SER A 108 6.04 -2.76 -12.87
N ASN A 109 5.25 -1.68 -12.85
CA ASN A 109 5.22 -0.69 -13.93
C ASN A 109 4.90 -1.30 -15.31
N ASN A 110 3.88 -2.15 -15.36
CA ASN A 110 3.37 -2.76 -16.59
C ASN A 110 1.90 -2.34 -16.82
N ARG A 111 1.15 -3.08 -17.62
CA ARG A 111 -0.27 -2.83 -17.91
C ARG A 111 -1.12 -4.07 -17.63
N ILE A 112 -0.68 -4.90 -16.69
CA ILE A 112 -1.26 -6.20 -16.34
C ILE A 112 -2.63 -6.00 -15.72
N ARG A 113 -3.58 -6.88 -16.09
CA ARG A 113 -4.92 -6.97 -15.50
C ARG A 113 -5.22 -8.38 -14.99
N ASP A 114 -4.82 -9.38 -15.76
CA ASP A 114 -5.07 -10.78 -15.44
C ASP A 114 -3.85 -11.41 -14.74
N LEU A 115 -4.10 -11.97 -13.56
CA LEU A 115 -3.11 -12.66 -12.73
C LEU A 115 -3.25 -14.20 -12.82
N SER A 116 -4.22 -14.73 -13.57
CA SER A 116 -4.48 -16.17 -13.68
C SER A 116 -3.22 -16.99 -13.98
N PRO A 117 -2.30 -16.56 -14.88
CA PRO A 117 -1.06 -17.30 -15.12
C PRO A 117 -0.14 -17.46 -13.90
N LEU A 118 -0.23 -16.57 -12.89
CA LEU A 118 0.62 -16.65 -11.71
C LEU A 118 0.25 -17.83 -10.80
N GLN A 119 -0.94 -18.42 -10.92
CA GLN A 119 -1.33 -19.61 -10.16
C GLN A 119 -0.37 -20.80 -10.37
N HIS A 120 0.33 -20.82 -11.51
CA HIS A 120 1.33 -21.83 -11.84
C HIS A 120 2.71 -21.55 -11.23
N LEU A 121 2.85 -20.52 -10.39
CA LEU A 121 4.09 -20.12 -9.73
C LEU A 121 3.99 -20.28 -8.20
N PRO A 122 3.72 -21.50 -7.68
CA PRO A 122 3.38 -21.73 -6.27
C PRO A 122 4.53 -21.42 -5.29
N ASN A 123 5.72 -21.22 -5.82
CA ASN A 123 6.97 -21.07 -5.08
C ASN A 123 7.37 -19.61 -4.83
N VAL A 124 6.65 -18.65 -5.42
CA VAL A 124 6.98 -17.21 -5.29
C VAL A 124 6.74 -16.75 -3.85
N SER A 125 7.77 -16.14 -3.27
CA SER A 125 7.75 -15.59 -1.92
C SER A 125 7.86 -14.05 -1.88
N LEU A 126 8.41 -13.44 -2.93
CA LEU A 126 8.43 -11.99 -3.15
C LEU A 126 7.83 -11.68 -4.51
N LEU A 127 6.75 -10.90 -4.51
CA LEU A 127 6.04 -10.52 -5.73
C LEU A 127 5.81 -9.01 -5.75
N ASN A 128 6.36 -8.34 -6.75
CA ASN A 128 6.07 -6.94 -7.01
C ASN A 128 5.16 -6.82 -8.24
N LEU A 129 3.95 -6.33 -8.02
CA LEU A 129 2.91 -6.09 -9.01
C LEU A 129 2.48 -4.60 -9.01
N SER A 130 3.27 -3.72 -8.40
CA SER A 130 2.96 -2.29 -8.31
C SER A 130 2.84 -1.63 -9.68
N ARG A 131 2.10 -0.52 -9.75
CA ARG A 131 1.95 0.30 -10.97
C ARG A 131 1.47 -0.54 -12.17
N ASN A 132 0.38 -1.30 -11.96
CA ASN A 132 -0.32 -2.06 -12.99
C ASN A 132 -1.77 -1.57 -13.13
N ARG A 133 -2.68 -2.42 -13.60
CA ARG A 133 -4.11 -2.11 -13.76
C ARG A 133 -4.97 -3.20 -13.11
N LEU A 134 -4.50 -3.74 -11.99
CA LEU A 134 -5.12 -4.86 -11.29
C LEU A 134 -6.41 -4.44 -10.60
N GLU A 135 -7.41 -5.30 -10.67
CA GLU A 135 -8.72 -5.14 -10.03
C GLU A 135 -9.10 -6.42 -9.27
N ASP A 136 -8.79 -7.60 -9.82
CA ASP A 136 -9.05 -8.91 -9.24
C ASP A 136 -7.77 -9.55 -8.69
N LEU A 137 -7.81 -9.96 -7.41
CA LEU A 137 -6.72 -10.63 -6.71
C LEU A 137 -6.99 -12.11 -6.43
N THR A 138 -8.14 -12.65 -6.84
CA THR A 138 -8.49 -14.06 -6.62
C THR A 138 -7.42 -15.04 -7.11
N PRO A 139 -6.68 -14.79 -8.22
CA PRO A 139 -5.63 -15.72 -8.64
C PRO A 139 -4.45 -15.82 -7.67
N LEU A 140 -4.30 -14.91 -6.72
CA LEU A 140 -3.23 -14.95 -5.73
C LEU A 140 -3.52 -15.94 -4.58
N GLN A 141 -4.76 -16.38 -4.39
CA GLN A 141 -5.19 -17.17 -3.23
C GLN A 141 -4.34 -18.44 -2.97
N GLY A 142 -3.82 -19.06 -4.03
CA GLY A 142 -3.00 -20.27 -3.97
C GLY A 142 -1.49 -20.04 -3.70
N LEU A 143 -1.02 -18.78 -3.73
CA LEU A 143 0.40 -18.44 -3.58
C LEU A 143 0.83 -18.39 -2.11
N SER A 144 0.62 -19.50 -1.41
CA SER A 144 0.81 -19.66 0.03
C SER A 144 2.23 -19.39 0.54
N GLN A 145 3.23 -19.32 -0.35
CA GLN A 145 4.63 -19.01 0.00
C GLN A 145 4.93 -17.50 0.04
N LEU A 146 3.98 -16.64 -0.33
CA LEU A 146 4.16 -15.19 -0.31
C LEU A 146 4.46 -14.66 1.09
N THR A 147 5.55 -13.90 1.18
CA THR A 147 6.03 -13.21 2.39
C THR A 147 6.10 -11.71 2.21
N VAL A 148 6.31 -11.25 0.97
CA VAL A 148 6.36 -9.85 0.56
C VAL A 148 5.53 -9.68 -0.70
N LEU A 149 4.56 -8.78 -0.66
CA LEU A 149 3.66 -8.49 -1.77
C LEU A 149 3.47 -6.99 -1.92
N ASP A 150 3.82 -6.46 -3.08
CA ASP A 150 3.56 -5.06 -3.44
C ASP A 150 2.51 -5.00 -4.56
N LEU A 151 1.34 -4.44 -4.22
CA LEU A 151 0.18 -4.22 -5.08
C LEU A 151 -0.13 -2.72 -5.23
N SER A 152 0.81 -1.84 -4.87
CA SER A 152 0.60 -0.40 -4.88
C SER A 152 0.31 0.17 -6.27
N HIS A 153 -0.38 1.31 -6.33
CA HIS A 153 -0.70 1.99 -7.61
C HIS A 153 -1.43 1.07 -8.61
N ASN A 154 -2.52 0.45 -8.16
CA ASN A 154 -3.42 -0.36 -9.00
C ASN A 154 -4.84 0.22 -8.94
N ARG A 155 -5.87 -0.60 -9.21
CA ARG A 155 -7.29 -0.21 -9.17
C ARG A 155 -8.10 -1.18 -8.30
N ILE A 156 -7.43 -1.75 -7.30
CA ILE A 156 -7.98 -2.80 -6.44
C ILE A 156 -9.05 -2.19 -5.54
N ARG A 157 -10.21 -2.84 -5.48
CA ARG A 157 -11.33 -2.47 -4.59
C ARG A 157 -11.57 -3.54 -3.52
N GLU A 158 -11.55 -4.79 -3.96
CA GLU A 158 -11.78 -5.97 -3.12
C GLU A 158 -10.46 -6.71 -2.86
N LEU A 159 -10.28 -7.16 -1.62
CA LEU A 159 -9.08 -7.91 -1.20
C LEU A 159 -9.28 -9.44 -1.22
N THR A 160 -10.31 -9.90 -1.93
CA THR A 160 -10.58 -11.33 -2.15
C THR A 160 -9.36 -12.00 -2.77
N GLY A 161 -8.87 -13.06 -2.13
CA GLY A 161 -7.64 -13.76 -2.52
C GLY A 161 -6.44 -13.49 -1.61
N LEU A 162 -6.48 -12.45 -0.76
CA LEU A 162 -5.40 -12.19 0.21
C LEU A 162 -5.58 -12.94 1.54
N ALA A 163 -6.82 -13.29 1.93
CA ALA A 163 -7.12 -13.85 3.25
C ALA A 163 -6.42 -15.17 3.58
N SER A 164 -5.98 -15.93 2.57
CA SER A 164 -5.24 -17.20 2.73
C SER A 164 -3.72 -17.03 2.82
N LEU A 165 -3.19 -15.83 2.57
CA LEU A 165 -1.75 -15.56 2.48
C LEU A 165 -1.12 -15.33 3.86
N SER A 166 -1.33 -16.28 4.77
CA SER A 166 -0.99 -16.18 6.19
C SER A 166 0.51 -16.04 6.50
N ARG A 167 1.39 -16.22 5.51
CA ARG A 167 2.84 -16.02 5.62
C ARG A 167 3.29 -14.60 5.27
N LEU A 168 2.37 -13.72 4.86
CA LEU A 168 2.70 -12.33 4.54
C LEU A 168 3.25 -11.61 5.77
N THR A 169 4.41 -10.99 5.57
CA THR A 169 5.11 -10.16 6.55
C THR A 169 5.14 -8.70 6.13
N GLN A 170 5.07 -8.44 4.83
CA GLN A 170 5.02 -7.11 4.24
C GLN A 170 3.97 -7.07 3.13
N LEU A 171 3.05 -6.13 3.23
CA LEU A 171 2.01 -5.91 2.24
C LEU A 171 1.88 -4.41 1.93
N ASN A 172 2.02 -4.06 0.66
CA ASN A 172 1.79 -2.70 0.19
C ASN A 172 0.56 -2.66 -0.73
N LEU A 173 -0.46 -1.90 -0.34
CA LEU A 173 -1.71 -1.66 -1.05
C LEU A 173 -1.94 -0.16 -1.27
N GLN A 174 -0.91 0.69 -1.12
CA GLN A 174 -1.05 2.13 -1.27
C GLN A 174 -1.58 2.50 -2.67
N HIS A 175 -2.29 3.63 -2.78
CA HIS A 175 -2.82 4.13 -4.06
C HIS A 175 -3.69 3.10 -4.79
N ASN A 176 -4.74 2.64 -4.12
CA ASN A 176 -5.79 1.79 -4.68
C ASN A 176 -7.18 2.41 -4.39
N GLU A 177 -8.24 1.61 -4.48
CA GLU A 177 -9.61 2.03 -4.23
C GLU A 177 -10.29 1.18 -3.14
N VAL A 178 -9.49 0.65 -2.20
CA VAL A 178 -9.94 -0.28 -1.15
C VAL A 178 -10.83 0.43 -0.13
N THR A 179 -11.94 -0.22 0.23
CA THR A 179 -12.85 0.22 1.29
C THR A 179 -12.96 -0.79 2.43
N ASP A 180 -13.01 -2.08 2.11
CA ASP A 180 -13.09 -3.17 3.08
C ASP A 180 -11.75 -3.89 3.22
N ILE A 181 -11.22 -3.89 4.44
CA ILE A 181 -9.96 -4.55 4.80
C ILE A 181 -10.16 -5.81 5.66
N THR A 182 -11.40 -6.27 5.85
CA THR A 182 -11.73 -7.51 6.59
C THR A 182 -10.90 -8.72 6.16
N PRO A 183 -10.60 -8.93 4.86
CA PRO A 183 -9.73 -10.05 4.44
C PRO A 183 -8.32 -10.04 5.04
N LEU A 184 -7.86 -8.93 5.61
CA LEU A 184 -6.53 -8.81 6.23
C LEU A 184 -6.50 -9.30 7.70
N GLN A 185 -7.66 -9.51 8.33
CA GLN A 185 -7.75 -9.80 9.77
C GLN A 185 -7.01 -11.07 10.21
N SER A 186 -6.86 -12.05 9.32
CA SER A 186 -6.14 -13.30 9.58
C SER A 186 -4.62 -13.22 9.37
N LEU A 187 -4.10 -12.11 8.82
CA LEU A 187 -2.70 -11.98 8.40
C LEU A 187 -1.78 -11.56 9.57
N SER A 188 -1.83 -12.34 10.64
CA SER A 188 -1.16 -12.06 11.92
C SER A 188 0.37 -11.96 11.85
N MET A 189 1.01 -12.42 10.77
CA MET A 189 2.46 -12.31 10.55
C MET A 189 2.89 -10.96 9.96
N LEU A 190 1.95 -10.08 9.59
CA LEU A 190 2.26 -8.77 9.06
C LEU A 190 3.05 -7.94 10.06
N SER A 191 4.18 -7.42 9.59
CA SER A 191 5.06 -6.49 10.29
C SER A 191 5.06 -5.10 9.65
N THR A 192 4.83 -5.05 8.33
CA THR A 192 4.72 -3.81 7.55
C THR A 192 3.46 -3.87 6.72
N LEU A 193 2.59 -2.88 6.88
CA LEU A 193 1.37 -2.74 6.10
C LEU A 193 1.20 -1.29 5.67
N ASP A 194 1.06 -1.06 4.37
CA ASP A 194 0.74 0.26 3.83
C ASP A 194 -0.58 0.20 3.05
N LEU A 195 -1.57 0.94 3.57
CA LEU A 195 -2.91 1.10 3.05
C LEU A 195 -3.20 2.58 2.70
N SER A 196 -2.16 3.41 2.58
CA SER A 196 -2.30 4.83 2.33
C SER A 196 -2.94 5.13 0.96
N HIS A 197 -3.61 6.26 0.81
CA HIS A 197 -4.31 6.64 -0.43
C HIS A 197 -5.33 5.58 -0.88
N ASN A 198 -6.27 5.25 0.00
CA ASN A 198 -7.43 4.40 -0.27
C ASN A 198 -8.72 5.11 0.14
N ARG A 199 -9.81 4.37 0.41
CA ARG A 199 -11.11 4.91 0.83
C ARG A 199 -11.61 4.25 2.12
N ILE A 200 -10.67 3.85 2.98
CA ILE A 200 -10.95 3.09 4.20
C ILE A 200 -11.61 4.00 5.25
N THR A 201 -12.65 3.49 5.90
CA THR A 201 -13.33 4.14 7.03
C THR A 201 -13.27 3.28 8.30
N ASP A 202 -13.30 1.96 8.16
CA ASP A 202 -13.30 1.00 9.27
C ASP A 202 -11.94 0.29 9.38
N THR A 203 -11.32 0.39 10.56
CA THR A 203 -10.02 -0.21 10.86
C THR A 203 -10.11 -1.48 11.73
N THR A 204 -11.32 -1.98 12.00
CA THR A 204 -11.57 -3.13 12.89
C THR A 204 -10.79 -4.39 12.48
N ALA A 205 -10.57 -4.61 11.19
CA ALA A 205 -9.79 -5.75 10.70
C ALA A 205 -8.32 -5.72 11.15
N LEU A 206 -7.79 -4.56 11.53
CA LEU A 206 -6.43 -4.42 12.04
C LEU A 206 -6.32 -4.83 13.52
N GLN A 207 -7.46 -4.94 14.22
CA GLN A 207 -7.49 -5.37 15.61
C GLN A 207 -6.88 -6.77 15.73
N GLY A 208 -5.81 -6.88 16.52
CA GLY A 208 -5.11 -8.15 16.77
C GLY A 208 -3.93 -8.43 15.84
N LEU A 209 -3.60 -7.56 14.88
CA LEU A 209 -2.36 -7.65 14.09
C LEU A 209 -1.13 -7.19 14.89
N GLY A 210 -0.91 -7.80 16.05
CA GLY A 210 0.05 -7.36 17.08
C GLY A 210 1.53 -7.42 16.69
N ASN A 211 1.87 -7.99 15.53
CA ASN A 211 3.23 -7.99 14.98
C ASN A 211 3.56 -6.75 14.14
N LEU A 212 2.58 -5.88 13.88
CA LEU A 212 2.79 -4.66 13.11
C LEU A 212 3.80 -3.73 13.78
N ARG A 213 4.80 -3.33 13.00
CA ARG A 213 5.86 -2.37 13.36
C ARG A 213 5.75 -1.07 12.57
N VAL A 214 5.28 -1.16 11.33
CA VAL A 214 5.08 -0.03 10.42
C VAL A 214 3.68 -0.13 9.83
N LEU A 215 2.89 0.92 10.02
CA LEU A 215 1.52 1.01 9.52
C LEU A 215 1.28 2.36 8.83
N GLY A 216 0.97 2.30 7.53
CA GLY A 216 0.54 3.45 6.73
C GLY A 216 -0.96 3.41 6.49
N LEU A 217 -1.67 4.46 6.90
CA LEU A 217 -3.11 4.66 6.74
C LEU A 217 -3.44 6.09 6.28
N SER A 218 -2.44 6.85 5.83
CA SER A 218 -2.61 8.24 5.41
C SER A 218 -3.53 8.36 4.19
N HIS A 219 -4.19 9.50 3.99
CA HIS A 219 -5.11 9.74 2.87
C HIS A 219 -6.21 8.68 2.76
N ASN A 220 -6.97 8.52 3.85
CA ASN A 220 -8.18 7.69 3.90
C ASN A 220 -9.36 8.54 4.42
N ARG A 221 -10.39 7.90 4.98
CA ARG A 221 -11.58 8.55 5.54
C ARG A 221 -11.84 8.05 6.96
N ILE A 222 -10.75 7.78 7.69
CA ILE A 222 -10.81 7.19 9.04
C ILE A 222 -11.20 8.27 10.04
N THR A 223 -12.14 7.95 10.92
CA THR A 223 -12.57 8.78 12.04
C THR A 223 -12.28 8.11 13.38
N ASP A 224 -12.46 6.79 13.46
CA ASP A 224 -12.22 5.97 14.65
C ASP A 224 -10.96 5.11 14.47
N ILE A 225 -10.03 5.26 15.41
CA ILE A 225 -8.77 4.51 15.49
C ILE A 225 -8.69 3.64 16.76
N THR A 226 -9.80 3.44 17.47
CA THR A 226 -9.90 2.51 18.61
C THR A 226 -9.32 1.11 18.29
N PRO A 227 -9.53 0.53 17.09
CA PRO A 227 -8.93 -0.76 16.73
C PRO A 227 -7.39 -0.82 16.80
N LEU A 228 -6.71 0.33 16.77
CA LEU A 228 -5.24 0.42 16.81
C LEU A 228 -4.65 0.33 18.21
N GLN A 229 -5.45 0.47 19.28
CA GLN A 229 -4.97 0.61 20.66
C GLN A 229 -4.05 -0.53 21.14
N GLY A 230 -4.27 -1.74 20.62
CA GLY A 230 -3.51 -2.95 20.99
C GLY A 230 -2.23 -3.20 20.19
N LEU A 231 -1.89 -2.36 19.20
CA LEU A 231 -0.76 -2.57 18.29
C LEU A 231 0.58 -2.12 18.91
N SER A 232 0.88 -2.64 20.10
CA SER A 232 1.99 -2.22 20.98
C SER A 232 3.41 -2.36 20.42
N GLN A 233 3.58 -3.04 19.27
CA GLN A 233 4.87 -3.18 18.57
C GLN A 233 5.10 -2.09 17.51
N LEU A 234 4.15 -1.18 17.29
CA LEU A 234 4.25 -0.11 16.30
C LEU A 234 5.38 0.86 16.63
N SER A 235 6.35 0.94 15.73
CA SER A 235 7.44 1.91 15.74
C SER A 235 7.20 3.12 14.84
N SER A 236 6.36 2.96 13.81
CA SER A 236 6.02 4.01 12.85
C SER A 236 4.55 3.93 12.46
N LEU A 237 3.83 5.04 12.57
CA LEU A 237 2.40 5.15 12.27
C LEU A 237 2.09 6.40 11.44
N GLY A 238 1.53 6.21 10.24
CA GLY A 238 1.03 7.27 9.39
C GLY A 238 -0.50 7.27 9.34
N LEU A 239 -1.11 8.38 9.77
CA LEU A 239 -2.55 8.63 9.82
C LEU A 239 -2.91 10.00 9.21
N GLY A 240 -1.98 10.62 8.49
CA GLY A 240 -2.17 11.95 7.91
C GLY A 240 -3.33 12.01 6.91
N HIS A 241 -3.95 13.17 6.72
CA HIS A 241 -5.08 13.36 5.81
C HIS A 241 -6.24 12.38 6.05
N ASN A 242 -6.77 12.39 7.28
CA ASN A 242 -7.96 11.63 7.68
C ASN A 242 -8.98 12.60 8.34
N GLN A 243 -9.95 12.06 9.10
CA GLN A 243 -10.97 12.83 9.80
C GLN A 243 -10.95 12.53 11.31
N ILE A 244 -9.75 12.30 11.85
CA ILE A 244 -9.54 11.89 13.23
C ILE A 244 -9.64 13.10 14.16
N ILE A 245 -10.37 12.93 15.27
CA ILE A 245 -10.53 13.93 16.33
C ILE A 245 -9.90 13.42 17.63
N ASP A 246 -10.09 12.14 17.94
CA ASP A 246 -9.62 11.52 19.18
C ASP A 246 -8.44 10.57 18.91
N ILE A 247 -7.31 10.87 19.56
CA ILE A 247 -6.09 10.05 19.52
C ILE A 247 -5.82 9.32 20.84
N THR A 248 -6.78 9.27 21.76
CA THR A 248 -6.72 8.46 23.00
C THR A 248 -6.28 7.01 22.77
N PRO A 249 -6.72 6.32 21.69
CA PRO A 249 -6.26 4.97 21.40
C PRO A 249 -4.73 4.83 21.24
N LEU A 250 -4.01 5.91 20.92
CA LEU A 250 -2.55 5.88 20.72
C LEU A 250 -1.75 5.90 22.02
N GLN A 251 -2.36 6.22 23.17
CA GLN A 251 -1.65 6.49 24.43
C GLN A 251 -0.76 5.33 24.92
N SER A 252 -1.10 4.09 24.58
CA SER A 252 -0.37 2.89 24.98
C SER A 252 0.73 2.48 24.00
N LEU A 253 0.86 3.14 22.84
CA LEU A 253 1.80 2.79 21.77
C LEU A 253 3.20 3.36 22.04
N THR A 254 3.72 3.10 23.23
CA THR A 254 4.97 3.69 23.77
C THR A 254 6.25 3.33 23.00
N THR A 255 6.16 2.40 22.04
CA THR A 255 7.26 2.02 21.14
C THR A 255 7.36 2.90 19.89
N LEU A 256 6.40 3.83 19.68
CA LEU A 256 6.40 4.74 18.54
C LEU A 256 7.62 5.67 18.56
N THR A 257 8.31 5.69 17.42
CA THR A 257 9.42 6.60 17.12
C THR A 257 9.03 7.63 16.06
N ALA A 258 8.05 7.30 15.21
CA ALA A 258 7.50 8.19 14.20
C ALA A 258 5.96 8.15 14.22
N LEU A 259 5.35 9.33 14.35
CA LEU A 259 3.90 9.50 14.28
C LEU A 259 3.56 10.66 13.34
N ASN A 260 2.78 10.39 12.30
CA ASN A 260 2.23 11.42 11.43
C ASN A 260 0.71 11.42 11.54
N VAL A 261 0.14 12.51 12.05
CA VAL A 261 -1.31 12.76 12.16
C VAL A 261 -1.69 14.11 11.53
N MET A 262 -0.90 14.57 10.55
CA MET A 262 -1.15 15.82 9.83
C MET A 262 -2.52 15.85 9.14
N ASP A 263 -3.07 17.03 8.89
CA ASP A 263 -4.34 17.25 8.18
C ASP A 263 -5.47 16.37 8.74
N ASN A 264 -5.71 16.51 10.04
CA ASN A 264 -6.82 15.91 10.80
C ASN A 264 -7.60 17.03 11.53
N GLN A 265 -8.35 16.70 12.58
CA GLN A 265 -9.18 17.63 13.33
C GLN A 265 -8.81 17.66 14.82
N LEU A 266 -7.53 17.46 15.13
CA LEU A 266 -7.03 17.32 16.49
C LEU A 266 -7.01 18.66 17.22
N THR A 267 -7.41 18.64 18.49
CA THR A 267 -7.31 19.77 19.43
C THR A 267 -6.55 19.40 20.70
N ASP A 268 -6.60 18.13 21.11
CA ASP A 268 -5.98 17.62 22.33
C ASP A 268 -4.79 16.69 22.01
N LEU A 269 -3.66 16.96 22.66
CA LEU A 269 -2.42 16.20 22.54
C LEU A 269 -2.08 15.41 23.82
N ASN A 270 -2.91 15.47 24.87
CA ASN A 270 -2.67 14.70 26.09
C ASN A 270 -2.42 13.20 25.87
N PRO A 271 -3.09 12.52 24.92
CA PRO A 271 -2.83 11.10 24.67
C PRO A 271 -1.38 10.78 24.26
N ILE A 272 -0.65 11.72 23.66
CA ILE A 272 0.71 11.45 23.17
C ILE A 272 1.81 11.83 24.17
N GLN A 273 1.47 12.40 25.33
CA GLN A 273 2.44 12.87 26.32
C GLN A 273 3.38 11.77 26.85
N GLY A 274 2.91 10.51 26.83
CA GLY A 274 3.67 9.34 27.28
C GLY A 274 4.55 8.69 26.21
N LEU A 275 4.48 9.14 24.96
CA LEU A 275 5.20 8.56 23.81
C LEU A 275 6.65 9.06 23.73
N SER A 276 7.38 8.92 24.83
CA SER A 276 8.74 9.46 25.04
C SER A 276 9.80 8.99 24.04
N GLN A 277 9.53 7.95 23.25
CA GLN A 277 10.43 7.45 22.19
C GLN A 277 10.25 8.17 20.85
N LEU A 278 9.29 9.09 20.72
CA LEU A 278 9.08 9.85 19.49
C LEU A 278 10.30 10.68 19.12
N VAL A 279 10.69 10.54 17.85
CA VAL A 279 11.77 11.27 17.18
C VAL A 279 11.17 12.16 16.10
N VAL A 280 10.16 11.67 15.37
CA VAL A 280 9.47 12.41 14.31
C VAL A 280 7.99 12.52 14.63
N LEU A 281 7.47 13.75 14.67
CA LEU A 281 6.07 14.04 14.94
C LEU A 281 5.51 15.07 13.95
N GLY A 282 4.57 14.63 13.12
CA GLY A 282 3.82 15.49 12.18
C GLY A 282 2.42 15.80 12.72
N LEU A 283 2.16 17.07 13.03
CA LEU A 283 0.90 17.60 13.56
C LEU A 283 0.33 18.74 12.68
N ASP A 284 0.90 18.97 11.51
CA ASP A 284 0.51 20.04 10.59
C ASP A 284 -0.98 19.98 10.24
N GLY A 285 -1.62 21.12 9.98
CA GLY A 285 -3.01 21.17 9.50
C GLY A 285 -4.04 20.63 10.49
N ASN A 286 -3.89 20.93 11.79
CA ASN A 286 -4.85 20.57 12.84
C ASN A 286 -5.46 21.84 13.49
N GLN A 287 -6.06 21.70 14.68
CA GLN A 287 -6.68 22.79 15.43
C GLN A 287 -6.03 22.92 16.82
N ILE A 288 -4.73 22.62 16.90
CA ILE A 288 -3.96 22.58 18.14
C ILE A 288 -3.65 24.00 18.59
N SER A 289 -3.82 24.27 19.89
CA SER A 289 -3.48 25.56 20.53
C SER A 289 -2.52 25.42 21.71
N SER A 290 -2.56 24.28 22.41
CA SER A 290 -1.70 24.00 23.56
C SER A 290 -0.64 22.96 23.20
N LEU A 291 0.62 23.27 23.50
CA LEU A 291 1.77 22.39 23.30
C LEU A 291 2.30 21.76 24.60
N SER A 292 1.66 22.00 25.75
CA SER A 292 2.10 21.45 27.05
C SER A 292 2.31 19.93 27.04
N PRO A 293 1.46 19.11 26.37
CA PRO A 293 1.69 17.66 26.29
C PRO A 293 2.98 17.23 25.56
N LEU A 294 3.63 18.14 24.82
CA LEU A 294 4.87 17.83 24.10
C LEU A 294 6.13 17.96 25.00
N GLN A 295 6.04 18.61 26.16
CA GLN A 295 7.18 18.82 27.06
C GLN A 295 7.98 17.54 27.41
N PRO A 296 7.34 16.37 27.65
CA PRO A 296 8.07 15.15 27.98
C PRO A 296 8.80 14.51 26.79
N LEU A 297 8.52 14.93 25.55
CA LEU A 297 8.99 14.28 24.32
C LEU A 297 10.40 14.76 23.92
N VAL A 298 11.34 14.69 24.87
CA VAL A 298 12.70 15.25 24.76
C VAL A 298 13.56 14.62 23.66
N ASN A 299 13.15 13.49 23.08
CA ASN A 299 13.82 12.82 21.97
C ASN A 299 13.39 13.32 20.59
N LEU A 300 12.43 14.25 20.51
CA LEU A 300 12.00 14.82 19.25
C LEU A 300 13.17 15.52 18.54
N ASP A 301 13.36 15.12 17.29
CA ASP A 301 14.32 15.68 16.34
C ASP A 301 13.59 16.52 15.29
N THR A 302 12.44 16.03 14.80
CA THR A 302 11.63 16.69 13.78
C THR A 302 10.20 16.87 14.26
N LEU A 303 9.70 18.13 14.25
CA LEU A 303 8.35 18.49 14.68
C LEU A 303 7.68 19.42 13.64
N GLY A 304 6.61 18.94 13.02
CA GLY A 304 5.74 19.73 12.16
C GLY A 304 4.49 20.20 12.91
N LEU A 305 4.27 21.51 12.97
CA LEU A 305 3.14 22.16 13.64
C LEU A 305 2.47 23.22 12.74
N SER A 306 2.78 23.23 11.44
CA SER A 306 2.26 24.27 10.54
C SER A 306 0.75 24.25 10.47
N ARG A 307 0.11 25.40 10.16
CA ARG A 307 -1.35 25.51 9.99
C ARG A 307 -2.13 24.99 11.21
N ASN A 308 -1.79 25.52 12.39
CA ASN A 308 -2.50 25.28 13.65
C ASN A 308 -2.95 26.62 14.26
N ARG A 309 -3.27 26.64 15.56
CA ARG A 309 -3.67 27.83 16.34
C ARG A 309 -2.72 28.04 17.53
N VAL A 310 -1.44 27.73 17.34
CA VAL A 310 -0.42 27.84 18.40
C VAL A 310 -0.05 29.30 18.59
N ALA A 311 -0.15 29.79 19.82
CA ALA A 311 0.32 31.12 20.21
C ALA A 311 1.49 31.07 21.19
N ASP A 312 1.51 30.08 22.09
CA ASP A 312 2.54 29.90 23.10
C ASP A 312 3.46 28.71 22.75
N VAL A 313 4.73 29.03 22.49
CA VAL A 313 5.79 28.05 22.19
C VAL A 313 6.69 27.75 23.39
N SER A 314 6.43 28.32 24.57
CA SER A 314 7.19 28.06 25.79
C SER A 314 7.26 26.57 26.19
N PRO A 315 6.26 25.72 25.90
CA PRO A 315 6.39 24.29 26.15
C PRO A 315 7.52 23.61 25.37
N LEU A 316 7.97 24.19 24.25
CA LEU A 316 9.01 23.61 23.41
C LEU A 316 10.42 23.82 23.95
N GLN A 317 10.64 24.73 24.91
CA GLN A 317 11.98 25.16 25.36
C GLN A 317 12.90 24.01 25.86
N GLY A 318 12.32 22.87 26.26
CA GLY A 318 13.06 21.70 26.76
C GLY A 318 13.45 20.68 25.68
N LEU A 319 13.00 20.84 24.44
CA LEU A 319 13.21 19.89 23.34
C LEU A 319 14.57 20.07 22.69
N SER A 320 15.64 19.97 23.48
CA SER A 320 17.01 20.30 23.05
C SER A 320 17.55 19.47 21.87
N ASN A 321 16.95 18.31 21.56
CA ASN A 321 17.33 17.49 20.40
C ASN A 321 16.71 17.96 19.07
N LEU A 322 15.81 18.93 19.11
CA LEU A 322 15.05 19.35 17.93
C LEU A 322 15.98 19.98 16.88
N ALA A 323 16.02 19.38 15.70
CA ALA A 323 16.79 19.80 14.54
C ALA A 323 15.91 20.51 13.49
N ALA A 324 14.65 20.11 13.36
CA ALA A 324 13.70 20.72 12.42
C ALA A 324 12.36 21.04 13.10
N LEU A 325 11.93 22.30 13.00
CA LEU A 325 10.66 22.79 13.54
C LEU A 325 9.93 23.64 12.50
N ASP A 326 8.72 23.20 12.12
CA ASP A 326 7.81 24.02 11.31
C ASP A 326 6.67 24.57 12.17
N LEU A 327 6.66 25.89 12.38
CA LEU A 327 5.63 26.64 13.08
C LEU A 327 4.86 27.57 12.13
N SER A 328 5.02 27.44 10.82
CA SER A 328 4.40 28.35 9.86
C SER A 328 2.87 28.35 9.96
N ARG A 329 2.23 29.49 9.65
CA ARG A 329 0.77 29.65 9.68
C ARG A 329 0.17 29.29 11.05
N ASN A 330 0.66 29.96 12.08
CA ASN A 330 0.15 29.89 13.45
C ASN A 330 -0.15 31.31 13.98
N GLU A 331 -0.34 31.44 15.28
CA GLU A 331 -0.66 32.68 15.98
C GLU A 331 0.49 33.11 16.92
N VAL A 332 1.72 32.69 16.61
CA VAL A 332 2.90 32.95 17.45
C VAL A 332 3.30 34.41 17.36
N THR A 333 3.52 35.03 18.52
CA THR A 333 3.95 36.44 18.63
C THR A 333 5.32 36.59 19.29
N ASP A 334 5.67 35.69 20.21
CA ASP A 334 6.94 35.65 20.93
C ASP A 334 7.65 34.29 20.70
N ILE A 335 8.85 34.37 20.15
CA ILE A 335 9.73 33.22 19.86
C ILE A 335 10.96 33.16 20.79
N SER A 336 11.05 34.07 21.78
CA SER A 336 12.12 34.08 22.78
C SER A 336 12.28 32.78 23.59
N PRO A 337 11.24 31.93 23.81
CA PRO A 337 11.43 30.63 24.44
C PRO A 337 12.23 29.63 23.59
N LEU A 338 12.30 29.82 22.26
CA LEU A 338 12.99 28.90 21.35
C LEU A 338 14.52 29.07 21.39
N ARG A 339 15.05 30.08 22.09
CA ARG A 339 16.50 30.36 22.18
C ARG A 339 17.33 29.21 22.78
N THR A 340 16.68 28.29 23.49
CA THR A 340 17.32 27.12 24.11
C THR A 340 17.54 25.97 23.13
N LEU A 341 16.93 26.04 21.94
CA LEU A 341 16.96 24.97 20.93
C LEU A 341 18.20 25.08 20.04
N SER A 342 19.38 24.94 20.65
CA SER A 342 20.68 25.15 19.99
C SER A 342 21.01 24.15 18.87
N ASN A 343 20.27 23.05 18.75
CA ASN A 343 20.46 22.05 17.70
C ASN A 343 19.60 22.30 16.45
N LEU A 344 18.75 23.34 16.44
CA LEU A 344 17.91 23.65 15.28
C LEU A 344 18.77 23.96 14.05
N GLN A 345 18.46 23.26 12.96
CA GLN A 345 19.01 23.45 11.62
C GLN A 345 17.97 24.06 10.68
N PHE A 346 16.68 23.89 11.00
CA PHE A 346 15.57 24.45 10.25
C PHE A 346 14.46 24.94 11.21
N LEU A 347 14.06 26.20 11.08
CA LEU A 347 12.94 26.81 11.80
C LEU A 347 12.08 27.63 10.84
N ASN A 348 10.91 27.12 10.48
CA ASN A 348 9.95 27.85 9.66
C ASN A 348 8.94 28.61 10.53
N LEU A 349 8.90 29.94 10.38
CA LEU A 349 8.04 30.87 11.12
C LEU A 349 7.11 31.67 10.20
N GLN A 350 7.08 31.37 8.91
CA GLN A 350 6.27 32.08 7.92
C GLN A 350 4.80 32.20 8.35
N ASP A 351 4.16 33.29 7.94
CA ASP A 351 2.73 33.52 8.20
C ASP A 351 2.36 33.52 9.71
N ASN A 352 3.24 34.03 10.60
CA ASN A 352 2.95 34.29 12.02
C ASN A 352 2.91 35.80 12.33
N PRO A 353 2.09 36.25 13.29
CA PRO A 353 2.03 37.64 13.74
C PRO A 353 3.18 38.00 14.69
N LEU A 354 4.43 37.76 14.30
CA LEU A 354 5.61 38.00 15.15
C LEU A 354 5.76 39.48 15.51
N ALA A 355 5.99 39.77 16.79
CA ALA A 355 6.27 41.14 17.25
C ALA A 355 7.69 41.59 16.87
N ASP A 356 8.65 40.66 16.88
CA ASP A 356 10.05 40.87 16.50
C ASP A 356 10.56 39.65 15.70
N PRO A 357 10.83 39.79 14.39
CA PRO A 357 11.32 38.70 13.54
C PRO A 357 12.85 38.51 13.67
N THR A 358 13.39 38.62 14.88
CA THR A 358 14.79 38.29 15.15
C THR A 358 14.91 36.80 15.46
N CYS A 359 15.73 36.09 14.69
CA CYS A 359 15.92 34.65 14.88
C CYS A 359 16.46 34.36 16.29
N PRO A 360 15.81 33.47 17.09
CA PRO A 360 16.17 33.25 18.49
C PRO A 360 17.42 32.37 18.67
N VAL A 361 17.92 31.77 17.59
CA VAL A 361 19.08 30.87 17.56
C VAL A 361 20.17 31.42 16.63
N GLU A 362 20.32 30.90 15.41
CA GLU A 362 21.23 31.41 14.37
C GLU A 362 20.44 31.90 13.15
N ALA A 363 20.80 33.06 12.60
CA ALA A 363 20.02 33.70 11.53
C ALA A 363 19.79 32.84 10.28
N ALA A 364 20.71 31.93 9.94
CA ALA A 364 20.58 31.04 8.78
C ALA A 364 19.56 29.90 8.96
N VAL A 365 19.09 29.69 10.19
CA VAL A 365 18.15 28.61 10.55
C VAL A 365 16.69 29.04 10.35
N CYS A 366 16.40 30.34 10.48
CA CYS A 366 15.03 30.86 10.45
C CYS A 366 14.55 31.23 9.04
N GLU A 367 13.36 30.76 8.68
CA GLU A 367 12.56 31.26 7.56
C GLU A 367 11.38 32.09 8.10
N PHE A 368 11.28 33.36 7.67
CA PHE A 368 10.25 34.31 8.11
C PHE A 368 9.25 34.64 7.01
#